data_AF-L8GAI9-F1
#
_entry.id   AF-L8GAI9-F1
#
_cell.length_a   1.000
_cell.length_b   1.000
_cell.length_c   1.000
_cell.angle_alpha   90.00
_cell.angle_beta   90.00
_cell.angle_gamma   90.00
#
_symmetry.space_group_name_H-M   'P 1'
#
loop_
_entity.id
_entity.type
_entity.pdbx_description
1 polymer ?
#
loop_
_entity_poly.entity_id
_entity_poly.type
_entity_poly.pdbx_seq_one_letter_code
_entity_poly.pdbx_strand_id
1 'polypeptide(L)'
;MLKFANHLVITRGGTSETGTIKANISNIILEYGDHDVDEYFMEFVPPVFQSEIKSFWGCLFDVADAVKHIHHLKVNTEGRTQGFNGWHAKIKPDNILTVQGQFKLADPGFATFVKKKNTETDPKKVVAGGTETYSAPERRYSSSGTREGAVSQKIDIWSLGCVFSIAATWVVLGHEGIRQFTELRQRSIRKIIGQQAAQLTGPYPNLDYFHNGREVLPDVLSWHAYLRSVLRKSDTITSSVLDLIDNEMFVGDAGCRIKATELLQKTG
;
A
#
# COMPACT_ATOMS: atom_id res chain seq x y z
N MET A 1 6.75 -20.75 15.11
CA MET A 1 7.30 -19.69 16.00
C MET A 1 6.35 -18.50 15.88
N LEU A 2 6.00 -17.71 16.91
CA LEU A 2 5.00 -16.61 16.82
C LEU A 2 5.72 -15.24 16.76
N LYS A 3 5.25 -14.29 15.94
CA LYS A 3 5.81 -12.91 15.85
C LYS A 3 4.95 -12.04 16.76
N PHE A 4 5.56 -11.36 17.72
CA PHE A 4 4.85 -10.47 18.64
C PHE A 4 4.62 -9.13 17.94
N ALA A 5 3.39 -8.82 17.57
CA ALA A 5 3.01 -7.44 17.27
C ALA A 5 2.80 -6.70 18.60
N ASN A 6 3.88 -6.11 19.13
CA ASN A 6 3.80 -5.29 20.33
C ASN A 6 3.17 -3.94 19.98
N HIS A 7 1.85 -3.82 20.12
CA HIS A 7 1.21 -2.51 20.25
C HIS A 7 1.17 -2.11 21.72
N LEU A 8 2.14 -1.29 22.13
CA LEU A 8 2.12 -0.67 23.45
C LEU A 8 1.03 0.41 23.48
N VAL A 9 -0.16 0.06 23.99
CA VAL A 9 -1.18 1.05 24.34
C VAL A 9 -1.01 1.39 25.82
N ILE A 10 -0.22 2.44 26.13
CA ILE A 10 -0.17 2.99 27.49
C ILE A 10 -1.48 3.73 27.74
N THR A 11 -2.42 3.10 28.43
CA THR A 11 -3.55 3.81 29.03
C THR A 11 -3.15 4.28 30.43
N ARG A 12 -3.31 5.58 30.72
CA ARG A 12 -3.20 6.10 32.09
C ARG A 12 -4.35 5.53 32.92
N GLY A 13 -4.11 4.41 33.59
CA GLY A 13 -5.00 3.89 34.62
C GLY A 13 -5.06 4.84 35.80
N GLY A 14 -6.27 5.07 36.33
CA GLY A 14 -6.57 6.04 37.37
C GLY A 14 -5.66 5.98 38.59
N THR A 15 -5.52 7.15 39.23
CA THR A 15 -4.76 7.37 40.45
C THR A 15 -5.24 6.47 41.58
N SER A 16 -4.43 5.49 41.95
CA SER A 16 -4.48 4.85 43.27
C SER A 16 -3.58 5.65 44.22
N GLU A 17 -4.03 5.86 45.46
CA GLU A 17 -3.32 6.57 46.55
C GLU A 17 -2.02 5.88 47.02
N THR A 18 -1.50 4.90 46.28
CA THR A 18 -0.16 4.36 46.47
C THR A 18 0.55 4.39 45.13
N GLY A 19 1.64 5.15 45.04
CA GLY A 19 2.32 5.56 43.80
C GLY A 19 2.97 4.46 42.97
N THR A 20 2.20 3.45 42.56
CA THR A 20 2.61 2.43 41.59
C THR A 20 1.85 2.66 40.30
N ILE A 21 2.55 3.16 39.27
CA ILE A 21 1.99 3.28 37.92
C ILE A 21 1.76 1.85 37.39
N LYS A 22 0.51 1.38 37.39
CA LYS A 22 0.14 0.14 36.69
C LYS A 22 0.19 0.40 35.18
N ALA A 23 1.23 -0.10 34.52
CA ALA A 23 1.27 -0.18 33.07
C ALA A 23 0.34 -1.30 32.61
N ASN A 24 -0.76 -0.95 31.94
CA ASN A 24 -1.60 -1.93 31.25
C ASN A 24 -0.94 -2.25 29.91
N ILE A 25 -0.52 -3.51 29.74
CA ILE A 25 0.00 -4.02 28.47
C ILE A 25 -1.12 -4.79 27.78
N SER A 26 -1.42 -4.43 26.53
CA SER A 26 -2.36 -5.17 25.68
C SER A 26 -1.54 -5.87 24.59
N ASN A 27 -1.78 -7.17 24.41
CA ASN A 27 -1.08 -7.97 23.41
C ASN A 27 -2.08 -8.53 22.41
N ILE A 28 -1.73 -8.54 21.13
CA ILE A 28 -2.48 -9.22 20.06
C ILE A 28 -1.61 -10.38 19.57
N ILE A 29 -2.14 -11.60 19.61
CA ILE A 29 -1.46 -12.80 19.13
C ILE A 29 -2.05 -13.15 17.76
N LEU A 30 -1.20 -13.23 16.75
CA LEU A 30 -1.55 -13.52 15.36
C LEU A 30 -0.73 -14.70 14.84
N GLU A 31 -1.09 -15.20 13.67
CA GLU A 31 -0.26 -16.14 12.90
C GLU A 31 1.13 -15.57 12.65
N TYR A 32 2.11 -16.46 12.47
CA TYR A 32 3.48 -16.07 12.17
C TYR A 32 3.67 -15.77 10.70
N GLY A 33 4.16 -14.57 10.40
CA GLY A 33 4.70 -14.23 9.08
C GLY A 33 6.19 -14.51 9.04
N ASP A 34 6.60 -15.31 8.06
CA ASP A 34 8.00 -15.71 7.83
C ASP A 34 8.83 -14.48 7.44
N HIS A 35 8.39 -13.75 6.40
CA HIS A 35 9.02 -12.54 5.89
C HIS A 35 7.96 -11.51 5.53
N ASP A 36 8.25 -10.21 5.65
CA ASP A 36 7.52 -9.23 4.85
C ASP A 36 7.95 -9.25 3.36
N VAL A 37 7.24 -8.54 2.49
CA VAL A 37 7.55 -8.57 1.05
C VAL A 37 8.91 -7.95 0.72
N ASP A 38 9.37 -6.97 1.49
CA ASP A 38 10.70 -6.36 1.27
C ASP A 38 11.81 -7.35 1.64
N GLU A 39 11.69 -7.99 2.81
CA GLU A 39 12.55 -9.09 3.26
C GLU A 39 12.54 -10.25 2.24
N TYR A 40 11.35 -10.65 1.76
CA TYR A 40 11.19 -11.72 0.78
C TYR A 40 11.92 -11.41 -0.55
N PHE A 41 11.80 -10.18 -1.05
CA PHE A 41 12.49 -9.78 -2.28
C PHE A 41 14.00 -9.69 -2.15
N MET A 42 14.50 -9.48 -0.93
CA MET A 42 15.93 -9.47 -0.65
C MET A 42 16.52 -10.88 -0.53
N GLU A 43 15.78 -11.80 0.10
CA GLU A 43 16.26 -13.16 0.40
C GLU A 43 16.10 -14.13 -0.77
N PHE A 44 14.99 -14.04 -1.50
CA PHE A 44 14.66 -14.99 -2.56
C PHE A 44 15.02 -14.47 -3.96
N VAL A 45 15.28 -15.40 -4.87
CA VAL A 45 15.44 -15.10 -6.29
C VAL A 45 14.08 -15.01 -6.98
N PRO A 46 13.93 -14.15 -8.02
CA PRO A 46 12.70 -14.06 -8.79
C PRO A 46 12.28 -15.39 -9.43
N PRO A 47 10.96 -15.66 -9.55
CA PRO A 47 10.48 -16.83 -10.27
C PRO A 47 10.88 -16.77 -11.74
N VAL A 48 11.23 -17.92 -12.31
CA VAL A 48 11.73 -18.01 -13.69
C VAL A 48 10.72 -18.71 -14.60
N PHE A 49 10.08 -19.77 -14.11
CA PHE A 49 9.12 -20.52 -14.91
C PHE A 49 7.76 -19.80 -14.96
N GLN A 50 7.08 -19.88 -16.11
CA GLN A 50 5.76 -19.25 -16.30
C GLN A 50 4.75 -19.65 -15.20
N SER A 51 4.77 -20.92 -14.78
CA SER A 51 3.92 -21.43 -13.71
C SER A 51 4.22 -20.79 -12.35
N GLU A 52 5.49 -20.54 -12.05
CA GLU A 52 5.92 -19.89 -10.80
C GLU A 52 5.55 -18.41 -10.83
N ILE A 53 5.78 -17.72 -11.95
CA ILE A 53 5.38 -16.32 -12.14
C ILE A 53 3.86 -16.18 -11.98
N LYS A 54 3.09 -17.10 -12.57
CA LYS A 54 1.63 -17.15 -12.41
C LYS A 54 1.22 -17.38 -10.96
N SER A 55 1.85 -18.34 -10.28
CA SER A 55 1.56 -18.63 -8.88
C SER A 55 1.90 -17.44 -7.99
N PHE A 56 3.04 -16.78 -8.22
CA PHE A 56 3.47 -15.60 -7.48
C PHE A 56 2.46 -14.46 -7.60
N TRP A 57 2.05 -14.11 -8.82
CA TRP A 57 1.04 -13.07 -9.03
C TRP A 57 -0.30 -13.46 -8.45
N GLY A 58 -0.73 -14.72 -8.61
CA GLY A 58 -1.95 -15.24 -7.99
C GLY A 58 -1.97 -15.02 -6.47
N CYS A 59 -0.91 -15.46 -5.77
CA CYS A 59 -0.80 -15.24 -4.33
C CYS A 59 -0.74 -13.75 -3.96
N LEU A 60 -0.11 -12.90 -4.77
CA LEU A 60 -0.02 -11.47 -4.47
C LEU A 60 -1.36 -10.75 -4.71
N PHE A 61 -2.19 -11.23 -5.64
CA PHE A 61 -3.54 -10.71 -5.84
C PHE A 61 -4.51 -11.01 -4.69
N ASP A 62 -4.22 -12.01 -3.85
CA ASP A 62 -5.00 -12.22 -2.62
C ASP A 62 -4.90 -11.01 -1.67
N VAL A 63 -3.84 -10.20 -1.77
CA VAL A 63 -3.74 -8.91 -1.05
C VAL A 63 -4.80 -7.93 -1.56
N ALA A 64 -5.08 -7.89 -2.86
CA ALA A 64 -6.16 -7.07 -3.42
C ALA A 64 -7.53 -7.52 -2.88
N ASP A 65 -7.71 -8.83 -2.67
CA ASP A 65 -8.92 -9.38 -2.08
C ASP A 65 -9.07 -8.98 -0.61
N ALA A 66 -7.98 -8.99 0.17
CA ALA A 66 -7.96 -8.46 1.53
C ALA A 66 -8.33 -6.96 1.56
N VAL A 67 -7.80 -6.15 0.64
CA VAL A 67 -8.15 -4.73 0.51
C VAL A 67 -9.64 -4.54 0.20
N LYS A 68 -10.21 -5.32 -0.73
CA LYS A 68 -11.66 -5.31 -1.01
C LYS A 68 -12.48 -5.60 0.25
N HIS A 69 -12.07 -6.60 1.03
CA HIS A 69 -12.77 -6.95 2.27
C HIS A 69 -12.67 -5.85 3.34
N ILE A 70 -11.54 -5.17 3.46
CA ILE A 70 -11.41 -3.98 4.31
C ILE A 70 -12.35 -2.88 3.81
N HIS A 71 -12.39 -2.63 2.49
CA HIS A 71 -13.23 -1.59 1.90
C HIS A 71 -14.72 -1.81 2.13
N HIS A 72 -15.15 -3.07 2.23
CA HIS A 72 -16.56 -3.45 2.34
C HIS A 72 -16.84 -4.40 3.51
N LEU A 73 -16.20 -4.15 4.66
CA LEU A 73 -16.32 -4.99 5.84
C LEU A 73 -17.80 -5.16 6.25
N LYS A 74 -18.23 -6.41 6.45
CA LYS A 74 -19.54 -6.75 7.00
C LYS A 74 -19.33 -7.49 8.32
N VAL A 75 -19.94 -6.99 9.38
CA VAL A 75 -19.89 -7.61 10.71
C VAL A 75 -21.27 -8.11 11.06
N ASN A 76 -21.36 -9.38 11.46
CA ASN A 76 -22.59 -10.00 11.93
C ASN A 76 -22.56 -10.03 13.46
N THR A 77 -23.53 -9.36 14.10
CA THR A 77 -23.68 -9.38 15.55
C THR A 77 -25.13 -9.75 15.86
N GLU A 78 -25.35 -10.86 16.56
CA GLU A 78 -26.68 -11.29 17.02
C GLU A 78 -27.74 -11.33 15.89
N GLY A 79 -27.36 -11.85 14.71
CA GLY A 79 -28.25 -11.95 13.55
C GLY A 79 -28.47 -10.64 12.77
N ARG A 80 -27.82 -9.53 13.16
CA ARG A 80 -27.84 -8.27 12.40
C ARG A 80 -26.52 -8.06 11.66
N THR A 81 -26.59 -7.89 10.35
CA THR A 81 -25.44 -7.54 9.50
C THR A 81 -25.27 -6.02 9.43
N GLN A 82 -24.15 -5.52 9.91
CA GLN A 82 -23.74 -4.12 9.76
C GLN A 82 -22.59 -4.01 8.76
N GLY A 83 -22.78 -3.21 7.72
CA GLY A 83 -21.73 -2.86 6.76
C GLY A 83 -20.87 -1.67 7.23
N PHE A 84 -19.61 -1.68 6.87
CA PHE A 84 -18.64 -0.62 7.10
C PHE A 84 -17.87 -0.32 5.81
N ASN A 85 -17.55 0.95 5.61
CA ASN A 85 -16.54 1.39 4.66
C ASN A 85 -15.23 1.50 5.41
N GLY A 86 -14.20 0.75 5.01
CA GLY A 86 -12.89 0.71 5.65
C GLY A 86 -11.76 1.25 4.79
N TRP A 87 -10.69 1.71 5.44
CA TRP A 87 -9.43 2.10 4.80
C TRP A 87 -8.31 1.35 5.52
N HIS A 88 -7.35 0.80 4.78
CA HIS A 88 -6.13 0.28 5.40
C HIS A 88 -5.15 1.43 5.75
N ALA A 89 -5.04 2.42 4.85
CA ALA A 89 -4.29 3.67 5.01
C ALA A 89 -2.77 3.55 5.14
N LYS A 90 -2.21 2.34 5.19
CA LYS A 90 -0.76 2.06 5.26
C LYS A 90 -0.37 0.76 4.53
N ILE A 91 -0.76 0.63 3.26
CA ILE A 91 -0.31 -0.49 2.42
C ILE A 91 1.11 -0.19 1.92
N LYS A 92 2.03 -1.13 2.13
CA LYS A 92 3.42 -1.09 1.69
C LYS A 92 4.03 -2.50 1.77
N PRO A 93 5.19 -2.76 1.14
CA PRO A 93 5.84 -4.07 1.20
C PRO A 93 6.02 -4.63 2.63
N ASP A 94 6.47 -3.81 3.58
CA ASP A 94 6.72 -4.24 4.97
C ASP A 94 5.43 -4.68 5.71
N ASN A 95 4.26 -4.27 5.21
CA ASN A 95 2.96 -4.58 5.79
C ASN A 95 2.27 -5.73 5.05
N ILE A 96 2.96 -6.45 4.18
CA ILE A 96 2.47 -7.66 3.51
C ILE A 96 3.41 -8.80 3.91
N LEU A 97 2.87 -9.79 4.62
CA LEU A 97 3.66 -10.89 5.16
C LEU A 97 3.44 -12.16 4.36
N THR A 98 4.49 -12.96 4.21
CA THR A 98 4.40 -14.35 3.81
C THR A 98 4.02 -15.20 5.01
N VAL A 99 2.90 -15.91 4.95
CA VAL A 99 2.41 -16.79 6.00
C VAL A 99 2.11 -18.14 5.35
N GLN A 100 2.92 -19.16 5.65
CA GLN A 100 2.74 -20.50 5.08
C GLN A 100 2.69 -20.48 3.53
N GLY A 101 3.54 -19.67 2.91
CA GLY A 101 3.64 -19.53 1.45
C GLY A 101 2.56 -18.65 0.80
N GLN A 102 1.73 -17.96 1.57
CA GLN A 102 0.70 -17.04 1.07
C GLN A 102 0.99 -15.60 1.49
N PHE A 103 0.69 -14.62 0.63
CA PHE A 103 0.81 -13.20 1.00
C PHE A 103 -0.44 -12.74 1.76
N LYS A 104 -0.25 -12.13 2.93
CA LYS A 104 -1.33 -11.61 3.79
C LYS A 104 -1.06 -10.16 4.16
N LEU A 105 -2.08 -9.32 4.05
CA LEU A 105 -2.01 -7.93 4.50
C LEU A 105 -2.02 -7.87 6.04
N ALA A 106 -1.11 -7.10 6.61
CA ALA A 106 -0.89 -6.96 8.04
C ALA A 106 -0.80 -5.47 8.48
N ASP A 107 -0.65 -5.26 9.78
CA ASP A 107 -0.55 -3.94 10.43
C ASP A 107 -1.74 -3.00 10.14
N PRO A 108 -2.94 -3.31 10.68
CA PRO A 108 -4.09 -2.44 10.61
C PRO A 108 -4.01 -1.26 11.61
N GLY A 109 -2.83 -0.89 12.10
CA GLY A 109 -2.67 0.15 13.14
C GLY A 109 -3.20 1.54 12.72
N PHE A 110 -3.33 1.79 11.41
CA PHE A 110 -3.94 2.99 10.84
C PHE A 110 -5.27 2.72 10.14
N ALA A 111 -5.76 1.49 10.18
CA ALA A 111 -7.01 1.15 9.55
C ALA A 111 -8.16 1.88 10.23
N THR A 112 -9.12 2.36 9.44
CA THR A 112 -10.30 3.04 9.98
C THR A 112 -11.55 2.58 9.30
N PHE A 113 -12.64 2.54 10.05
CA PHE A 113 -13.94 2.09 9.56
C PHE A 113 -15.02 3.12 9.86
N VAL A 114 -15.96 3.27 8.94
CA VAL A 114 -17.16 4.09 9.09
C VAL A 114 -18.36 3.24 8.77
N LYS A 115 -19.39 3.29 9.62
CA LYS A 115 -20.66 2.61 9.35
C LYS A 115 -21.18 3.03 7.98
N LYS A 116 -21.49 2.05 7.13
CA LYS A 116 -22.06 2.31 5.81
C LYS A 116 -23.43 2.93 5.99
N LYS A 117 -23.64 4.11 5.41
CA LYS A 117 -24.94 4.77 5.32
C LYS A 117 -25.63 4.32 4.03
N ASN A 118 -26.96 4.44 3.97
CA ASN A 118 -27.73 4.20 2.75
C ASN A 118 -27.58 5.37 1.76
N THR A 119 -26.35 5.66 1.35
CA THR A 119 -26.01 6.70 0.38
C THR A 119 -25.15 6.07 -0.71
N GLU A 120 -25.41 6.40 -1.97
CA GLU A 120 -24.66 5.87 -3.13
C GLU A 120 -23.32 6.58 -3.36
N THR A 121 -22.97 7.58 -2.55
CA THR A 121 -21.72 8.32 -2.68
C THR A 121 -20.51 7.51 -2.21
N ASP A 122 -19.42 7.60 -2.97
CA ASP A 122 -18.14 6.99 -2.58
C ASP A 122 -17.71 7.57 -1.22
N PRO A 123 -17.37 6.70 -0.25
CA PRO A 123 -17.09 7.15 1.11
C PRO A 123 -15.78 7.95 1.15
N LYS A 124 -15.80 9.05 1.90
CA LYS A 124 -14.62 9.88 2.17
C LYS A 124 -14.40 10.06 3.66
N LYS A 125 -13.15 10.06 4.11
CA LYS A 125 -12.79 10.29 5.51
C LYS A 125 -11.41 10.95 5.63
N VAL A 126 -11.25 11.80 6.65
CA VAL A 126 -9.92 12.26 7.08
C VAL A 126 -9.25 11.11 7.83
N VAL A 127 -8.10 10.68 7.33
CA VAL A 127 -7.46 9.41 7.70
C VAL A 127 -6.01 9.66 8.04
N ALA A 128 -5.63 9.33 9.27
CA ALA A 128 -4.24 9.40 9.71
C ALA A 128 -3.41 8.26 9.08
N GLY A 129 -2.09 8.44 9.09
CA GLY A 129 -1.14 7.44 8.61
C GLY A 129 -0.76 7.59 7.14
N GLY A 130 -0.09 6.56 6.63
CA GLY A 130 0.57 6.59 5.32
C GLY A 130 2.08 6.60 5.47
N THR A 131 2.75 5.86 4.60
CA THR A 131 4.18 6.02 4.38
C THR A 131 4.33 6.91 3.18
N GLU A 132 5.13 7.97 3.31
CA GLU A 132 5.27 9.00 2.28
C GLU A 132 5.50 8.42 0.88
N THR A 133 6.35 7.40 0.77
CA THR A 133 6.67 6.73 -0.50
C THR A 133 5.47 6.13 -1.23
N TYR A 134 4.58 5.46 -0.50
CA TYR A 134 3.45 4.71 -1.07
C TYR A 134 2.15 5.49 -1.03
N SER A 135 2.18 6.74 -0.58
CA SER A 135 0.99 7.58 -0.44
C SER A 135 0.47 8.01 -1.81
N ALA A 136 -0.85 8.14 -1.91
CA ALA A 136 -1.51 8.64 -3.10
C ALA A 136 -1.33 10.16 -3.24
N PRO A 137 -1.33 10.72 -4.46
CA PRO A 137 -1.12 12.15 -4.71
C PRO A 137 -2.09 13.03 -3.90
N GLU A 138 -3.36 12.63 -3.80
CA GLU A 138 -4.40 13.37 -3.07
C GLU A 138 -4.17 13.45 -1.54
N ARG A 139 -3.24 12.67 -0.97
CA ARG A 139 -2.86 12.80 0.44
C ARG A 139 -1.88 13.93 0.70
N ARG A 140 -1.15 14.41 -0.31
CA ARG A 140 -0.07 15.39 -0.15
C ARG A 140 -0.54 16.86 -0.17
N TYR A 141 -1.84 17.12 -0.34
CA TYR A 141 -2.36 18.49 -0.47
C TYR A 141 -3.15 18.96 0.76
N SER A 142 -2.46 19.68 1.64
CA SER A 142 -2.94 20.98 2.09
C SER A 142 -1.76 21.95 2.25
N SER A 143 -1.20 22.42 1.13
CA SER A 143 -0.21 23.51 1.11
C SER A 143 -0.77 24.86 1.61
N SER A 144 -2.06 24.93 1.95
CA SER A 144 -2.75 26.10 2.50
C SER A 144 -2.94 26.09 4.02
N GLY A 145 -2.36 25.12 4.75
CA GLY A 145 -2.56 25.01 6.20
C GLY A 145 -4.01 24.66 6.61
N THR A 146 -4.88 24.31 5.65
CA THR A 146 -6.25 23.87 5.91
C THR A 146 -6.34 22.35 5.78
N ARG A 147 -6.39 21.67 6.94
CA ARG A 147 -6.75 20.27 7.21
C ARG A 147 -6.75 19.30 6.01
N GLU A 148 -5.95 18.22 6.15
CA GLU A 148 -6.04 16.98 5.36
C GLU A 148 -7.46 16.73 4.83
N GLY A 149 -7.66 16.89 3.52
CA GLY A 149 -8.95 16.67 2.90
C GLY A 149 -9.42 15.24 3.11
N ALA A 150 -10.73 15.03 3.25
CA ALA A 150 -11.29 13.69 3.32
C ALA A 150 -11.01 12.93 2.00
N VAL A 151 -10.33 11.80 2.09
CA VAL A 151 -9.94 10.97 0.93
C VAL A 151 -10.83 9.74 0.81
N SER A 152 -10.92 9.22 -0.42
CA SER A 152 -11.64 7.98 -0.70
C SER A 152 -10.80 6.75 -0.33
N GLN A 153 -11.40 5.56 -0.42
CA GLN A 153 -10.71 4.28 -0.22
C GLN A 153 -9.66 3.99 -1.30
N LYS A 154 -9.70 4.74 -2.42
CA LYS A 154 -8.80 4.54 -3.56
C LYS A 154 -7.34 4.96 -3.28
N ILE A 155 -7.06 5.57 -2.13
CA ILE A 155 -5.68 5.72 -1.65
C ILE A 155 -5.00 4.35 -1.47
N ASP A 156 -5.75 3.34 -1.03
CA ASP A 156 -5.22 1.99 -0.82
C ASP A 156 -4.90 1.32 -2.17
N ILE A 157 -5.68 1.64 -3.21
CA ILE A 157 -5.47 1.17 -4.58
C ILE A 157 -4.17 1.76 -5.15
N TRP A 158 -3.91 3.04 -4.92
CA TRP A 158 -2.64 3.63 -5.31
C TRP A 158 -1.45 2.95 -4.62
N SER A 159 -1.53 2.80 -3.28
CA SER A 159 -0.47 2.14 -2.50
C SER A 159 -0.24 0.70 -2.94
N LEU A 160 -1.31 -0.05 -3.26
CA LEU A 160 -1.23 -1.39 -3.82
C LEU A 160 -0.58 -1.39 -5.22
N GLY A 161 -0.86 -0.38 -6.04
CA GLY A 161 -0.21 -0.18 -7.34
C GLY A 161 1.30 0.02 -7.20
N CYS A 162 1.75 0.75 -6.17
CA CYS A 162 3.17 0.86 -5.85
C CYS A 162 3.78 -0.49 -5.47
N VAL A 163 3.10 -1.31 -4.66
CA VAL A 163 3.55 -2.67 -4.32
C VAL A 163 3.66 -3.54 -5.58
N PHE A 164 2.64 -3.55 -6.44
CA PHE A 164 2.66 -4.34 -7.67
C PHE A 164 3.74 -3.85 -8.64
N SER A 165 3.99 -2.53 -8.72
CA SER A 165 5.08 -1.95 -9.52
C SER A 165 6.47 -2.42 -9.04
N ILE A 166 6.68 -2.49 -7.72
CA ILE A 166 7.91 -3.03 -7.13
C ILE A 166 8.01 -4.54 -7.38
N ALA A 167 6.92 -5.29 -7.18
CA ALA A 167 6.88 -6.73 -7.44
C ALA A 167 7.18 -7.05 -8.92
N ALA A 168 6.62 -6.29 -9.86
CA ALA A 168 6.95 -6.42 -11.28
C ALA A 168 8.42 -6.14 -11.55
N THR A 169 8.99 -5.11 -10.91
CA THR A 169 10.43 -4.82 -11.01
C THR A 169 11.25 -6.00 -10.50
N TRP A 170 10.88 -6.59 -9.37
CA TRP A 170 11.56 -7.76 -8.80
C TRP A 170 11.46 -8.99 -9.70
N VAL A 171 10.27 -9.32 -10.20
CA VAL A 171 10.06 -10.47 -11.12
C VAL A 171 10.99 -10.38 -12.33
N VAL A 172 11.16 -9.18 -12.89
CA VAL A 172 11.93 -8.97 -14.12
C VAL A 172 13.43 -8.81 -13.86
N LEU A 173 13.82 -7.97 -12.89
CA LEU A 173 15.20 -7.50 -12.70
C LEU A 173 15.80 -7.90 -11.34
N GLY A 174 15.04 -8.58 -10.48
CA GLY A 174 15.45 -8.93 -9.13
C GLY A 174 15.59 -7.74 -8.20
N HIS A 175 16.17 -8.00 -7.02
CA HIS A 175 16.36 -7.00 -5.97
C HIS A 175 17.20 -5.80 -6.42
N GLU A 176 18.21 -6.01 -7.28
CA GLU A 176 19.00 -4.90 -7.82
C GLU A 176 18.17 -3.97 -8.71
N GLY A 177 17.19 -4.51 -9.45
CA GLY A 177 16.21 -3.70 -10.17
C GLY A 177 15.40 -2.80 -9.25
N ILE A 178 14.99 -3.29 -8.08
CA ILE A 178 14.25 -2.48 -7.09
C ILE A 178 15.12 -1.29 -6.63
N ARG A 179 16.40 -1.54 -6.33
CA ARG A 179 17.35 -0.49 -5.92
C ARG A 179 17.48 0.60 -6.99
N GLN A 180 17.68 0.20 -8.24
CA GLN A 180 17.77 1.12 -9.38
C GLN A 180 16.48 1.91 -9.58
N PHE A 181 15.33 1.26 -9.42
CA PHE A 181 14.03 1.90 -9.55
C PHE A 181 13.81 2.95 -8.44
N THR A 182 14.20 2.64 -7.20
CA THR A 182 14.20 3.58 -6.08
C THR A 182 15.10 4.78 -6.34
N GLU A 183 16.33 4.56 -6.80
CA GLU A 183 17.22 5.67 -7.17
C GLU A 183 16.65 6.56 -8.28
N LEU A 184 16.00 5.94 -9.28
CA LEU A 184 15.34 6.65 -10.37
C LEU A 184 14.24 7.57 -9.83
N ARG A 185 13.31 7.06 -9.01
CA ARG A 185 12.24 7.88 -8.41
C ARG A 185 12.80 9.02 -7.57
N GLN A 186 13.82 8.73 -6.76
CA GLN A 186 14.50 9.76 -5.96
C GLN A 186 15.16 10.85 -6.81
N ARG A 187 15.82 10.48 -7.93
CA ARG A 187 16.39 11.46 -8.87
C ARG A 187 15.30 12.31 -9.51
N SER A 188 14.17 11.72 -9.91
CA SER A 188 13.04 12.45 -10.49
C SER A 188 12.44 13.46 -9.51
N ILE A 189 12.22 13.08 -8.26
CA ILE A 189 11.72 13.98 -7.23
C ILE A 189 12.72 15.09 -6.92
N ARG A 190 14.02 14.79 -6.82
CA ARG A 190 15.05 15.82 -6.64
C ARG A 190 15.06 16.85 -7.77
N LYS A 191 14.84 16.43 -9.02
CA LYS A 191 14.72 17.36 -10.16
C LYS A 191 13.51 18.27 -10.00
N ILE A 192 12.36 17.72 -9.62
CA ILE A 192 11.12 18.49 -9.40
C ILE A 192 11.31 19.51 -8.27
N ILE A 193 11.87 19.09 -7.13
CA ILE A 193 12.12 19.97 -5.99
C ILE A 193 13.20 21.01 -6.31
N GLY A 194 14.28 20.61 -6.99
CA GLY A 194 15.34 21.53 -7.40
C GLY A 194 14.85 22.62 -8.36
N GLN A 195 13.90 22.30 -9.24
CA GLN A 195 13.20 23.29 -10.08
C GLN A 195 12.28 24.20 -9.24
N GLN A 196 11.79 23.72 -8.09
CA GLN A 196 10.90 24.44 -7.17
C GLN A 196 11.65 25.11 -5.99
N ALA A 197 12.97 24.99 -5.91
CA ALA A 197 13.80 25.36 -4.76
C ALA A 197 13.82 26.87 -4.44
N ALA A 198 13.18 27.71 -5.24
CA ALA A 198 12.89 29.10 -4.87
C ALA A 198 11.83 29.22 -3.75
N GLN A 199 11.12 28.14 -3.37
CA GLN A 199 9.93 28.22 -2.52
C GLN A 199 9.89 27.33 -1.27
N LEU A 200 10.92 26.53 -0.95
CA LEU A 200 10.84 25.56 0.15
C LEU A 200 11.98 25.70 1.17
N THR A 201 11.63 26.10 2.39
CA THR A 201 12.49 26.09 3.58
C THR A 201 12.05 24.96 4.53
N GLY A 202 12.84 23.89 4.62
CA GLY A 202 12.59 22.78 5.56
C GLY A 202 13.47 21.56 5.30
N PRO A 203 13.60 20.63 6.28
CA PRO A 203 14.32 19.38 6.07
C PRO A 203 13.66 18.57 4.96
N TYR A 204 14.44 18.05 4.01
CA TYR A 204 13.93 17.26 2.91
C TYR A 204 13.36 15.93 3.45
N PRO A 205 12.05 15.66 3.30
CA PRO A 205 11.49 14.36 3.64
C PRO A 205 12.09 13.26 2.75
N ASN A 206 11.79 11.98 3.05
CA ASN A 206 12.25 10.86 2.23
C ASN A 206 11.79 11.08 0.77
N LEU A 207 12.74 11.27 -0.15
CA LEU A 207 12.49 11.74 -1.52
C LEU A 207 12.10 10.63 -2.49
N ASP A 208 11.59 9.50 -2.00
CA ASP A 208 11.19 8.38 -2.84
C ASP A 208 9.67 8.34 -2.97
N TYR A 209 9.09 9.05 -3.95
CA TYR A 209 7.65 9.02 -4.24
C TYR A 209 7.39 8.45 -5.64
N PHE A 210 6.21 7.87 -5.84
CA PHE A 210 5.74 7.43 -7.17
C PHE A 210 5.04 8.54 -7.96
N HIS A 211 4.73 9.69 -7.35
CA HIS A 211 4.01 10.81 -7.97
C HIS A 211 4.73 12.15 -7.80
N ASN A 212 4.41 13.10 -8.68
CA ASN A 212 4.85 14.50 -8.57
C ASN A 212 3.94 15.36 -7.65
N GLY A 213 2.94 14.73 -7.04
CA GLY A 213 1.90 15.38 -6.23
C GLY A 213 0.54 15.30 -6.92
N ARG A 214 0.50 15.24 -8.24
CA ARG A 214 -0.76 15.15 -8.98
C ARG A 214 -0.90 13.84 -9.74
N GLU A 215 0.12 13.52 -10.51
CA GLU A 215 0.17 12.36 -11.39
C GLU A 215 1.36 11.47 -11.03
N VAL A 216 1.33 10.22 -11.48
CA VAL A 216 2.49 9.32 -11.46
C VAL A 216 3.69 9.98 -12.15
N LEU A 217 4.90 9.72 -11.65
CA LEU A 217 6.12 10.23 -12.26
C LEU A 217 6.29 9.66 -13.68
N PRO A 218 6.61 10.48 -14.70
CA PRO A 218 6.89 9.98 -16.05
C PRO A 218 8.03 8.95 -16.09
N ASP A 219 9.03 9.08 -15.20
CA ASP A 219 10.12 8.11 -15.11
C ASP A 219 9.65 6.74 -14.56
N VAL A 220 8.57 6.69 -13.75
CA VAL A 220 7.96 5.43 -13.32
C VAL A 220 7.31 4.70 -14.50
N LEU A 221 6.57 5.43 -15.34
CA LEU A 221 5.98 4.86 -16.55
C LEU A 221 7.05 4.42 -17.56
N SER A 222 8.14 5.21 -17.67
CA SER A 222 9.29 4.86 -18.50
C SER A 222 10.00 3.60 -17.98
N TRP A 223 10.10 3.44 -16.66
CA TRP A 223 10.60 2.22 -16.04
C TRP A 223 9.71 1.02 -16.37
N HIS A 224 8.39 1.15 -16.28
CA HIS A 224 7.47 0.08 -16.66
C HIS A 224 7.56 -0.28 -18.15
N ALA A 225 7.76 0.70 -19.03
CA ALA A 225 8.02 0.44 -20.46
C ALA A 225 9.35 -0.31 -20.66
N TYR A 226 10.38 0.02 -19.88
CA TYR A 226 11.64 -0.72 -19.87
C TYR A 226 11.45 -2.16 -19.36
N LEU A 227 10.72 -2.38 -18.27
CA LEU A 227 10.42 -3.73 -17.78
C LEU A 227 9.77 -4.57 -18.89
N ARG A 228 8.77 -4.02 -19.59
CA ARG A 228 8.10 -4.69 -20.73
C ARG A 228 9.07 -5.07 -21.85
N SER A 229 10.10 -4.27 -22.12
CA SER A 229 11.06 -4.53 -23.21
C SER A 229 12.10 -5.60 -22.88
N VAL A 230 12.33 -5.88 -21.60
CA VAL A 230 13.28 -6.90 -21.13
C VAL A 230 12.60 -8.10 -20.44
N LEU A 231 11.27 -8.18 -20.52
CA LEU A 231 10.50 -9.34 -20.03
C LEU A 231 11.00 -10.64 -20.65
N ARG A 232 11.01 -11.70 -19.85
CA ARG A 232 11.23 -13.06 -20.36
C ARG A 232 10.09 -13.41 -21.31
N LYS A 233 10.39 -14.10 -22.41
CA LYS A 233 9.36 -14.55 -23.38
C LYS A 233 8.31 -15.47 -22.76
N SER A 234 8.66 -16.18 -21.68
CA SER A 234 7.76 -17.06 -20.93
C SER A 234 6.86 -16.31 -19.95
N ASP A 235 7.16 -15.05 -19.63
CA ASP A 235 6.32 -14.24 -18.75
C ASP A 235 5.15 -13.66 -19.53
N THR A 236 3.98 -14.26 -19.33
CA THR A 236 2.74 -13.86 -20.01
C THR A 236 1.80 -13.03 -19.13
N ILE A 237 2.23 -12.64 -17.92
CA ILE A 237 1.35 -12.04 -16.91
C ILE A 237 1.83 -10.65 -16.53
N THR A 238 3.13 -10.49 -16.26
CA THR A 238 3.68 -9.24 -15.71
C THR A 238 3.37 -8.03 -16.60
N SER A 239 3.38 -8.19 -17.94
CA SER A 239 2.99 -7.09 -18.84
C SER A 239 1.55 -6.62 -18.62
N SER A 240 0.60 -7.54 -18.46
CA SER A 240 -0.80 -7.20 -18.19
C SER A 240 -0.99 -6.58 -16.81
N VAL A 241 -0.18 -6.99 -15.82
CA VAL A 241 -0.17 -6.32 -14.51
C VAL A 241 0.34 -4.90 -14.62
N LEU A 242 1.41 -4.66 -15.39
CA LEU A 242 1.91 -3.31 -15.65
C LEU A 242 0.85 -2.46 -16.37
N ASP A 243 0.08 -3.04 -17.31
CA ASP A 243 -1.01 -2.33 -17.99
C ASP A 243 -2.13 -1.94 -17.00
N LEU A 244 -2.48 -2.83 -16.08
CA LEU A 244 -3.45 -2.56 -15.02
C LEU A 244 -2.96 -1.44 -14.09
N ILE A 245 -1.69 -1.48 -13.70
CA ILE A 245 -1.09 -0.44 -12.86
C ILE A 245 -1.13 0.90 -13.58
N ASP A 246 -0.59 0.98 -14.80
CA ASP A 246 -0.41 2.22 -15.55
C ASP A 246 -1.74 2.89 -15.89
N ASN A 247 -2.73 2.09 -16.31
CA ASN A 247 -3.98 2.63 -16.83
C ASN A 247 -5.07 2.81 -15.77
N GLU A 248 -5.03 2.05 -14.68
CA GLU A 248 -6.18 1.95 -13.76
C GLU A 248 -5.83 2.22 -12.29
N MET A 249 -4.58 1.99 -11.85
CA MET A 249 -4.15 2.21 -10.45
C MET A 249 -3.36 3.52 -10.27
N PHE A 250 -2.44 3.83 -11.19
CA PHE A 250 -1.64 5.06 -11.22
C PHE A 250 -2.35 6.23 -11.92
N VAL A 251 -3.64 6.39 -11.61
CA VAL A 251 -4.47 7.49 -12.07
C VAL A 251 -4.47 8.59 -11.01
N GLY A 252 -4.03 9.81 -11.38
CA GLY A 252 -3.94 10.95 -10.46
C GLY A 252 -5.30 11.38 -9.91
N ASP A 253 -6.33 11.43 -10.77
CA ASP A 253 -7.71 11.63 -10.32
C ASP A 253 -8.25 10.36 -9.64
N ALA A 254 -8.38 10.42 -8.31
CA ALA A 254 -8.99 9.35 -7.54
C ALA A 254 -10.42 9.01 -8.02
N GLY A 255 -11.18 9.94 -8.59
CA GLY A 255 -12.50 9.67 -9.17
C GLY A 255 -12.46 8.61 -10.27
N CYS A 256 -11.40 8.61 -11.09
CA CYS A 256 -11.21 7.72 -12.23
C CYS A 256 -10.42 6.44 -11.91
N ARG A 257 -9.72 6.38 -10.76
CA ARG A 257 -8.94 5.20 -10.34
C ARG A 257 -9.84 3.99 -10.07
N ILE A 258 -9.42 2.79 -10.43
CA ILE A 258 -10.21 1.55 -10.25
C ILE A 258 -10.59 1.29 -8.78
N LYS A 259 -11.72 0.61 -8.56
CA LYS A 259 -12.13 0.14 -7.23
C LYS A 259 -11.57 -1.26 -6.92
N ALA A 260 -11.36 -1.58 -5.65
CA ALA A 260 -10.89 -2.92 -5.24
C ALA A 260 -11.80 -4.06 -5.76
N THR A 261 -13.10 -3.81 -5.86
CA THR A 261 -14.10 -4.77 -6.38
C THR A 261 -13.95 -5.08 -7.87
N GLU A 262 -13.49 -4.10 -8.66
CA GLU A 262 -13.27 -4.22 -10.10
C GLU A 262 -11.88 -4.77 -10.39
N LEU A 263 -10.89 -4.42 -9.54
CA LEU A 263 -9.52 -4.90 -9.63
C LEU A 263 -9.44 -6.43 -9.68
N LEU A 264 -10.16 -7.11 -8.79
CA LEU A 264 -10.18 -8.58 -8.75
C LEU A 264 -10.78 -9.24 -10.00
N GLN A 265 -11.67 -8.55 -10.72
CA GLN A 265 -12.25 -9.09 -11.95
C GLN A 265 -11.24 -9.09 -13.10
N LYS A 266 -10.19 -8.28 -12.99
CA LYS A 266 -9.11 -8.13 -13.99
C LYS A 266 -7.86 -8.93 -13.63
N THR A 267 -7.75 -9.43 -12.39
CA THR A 267 -6.61 -10.22 -11.91
C THR A 267 -6.94 -11.70 -11.71
N GLY A 268 -8.20 -12.10 -11.88
CA GLY A 268 -8.70 -13.48 -11.77
C GLY A 268 -8.67 -14.27 -13.07
#